data_AF-A0A830D582-F1
#
_entry.id   AF-A0A830D582-F1
#
_cell.length_a   1.000
_cell.length_b   1.000
_cell.length_c   1.000
_cell.angle_alpha   90.00
_cell.angle_beta   90.00
_cell.angle_gamma   90.00
#
_symmetry.space_group_name_H-M   'P 1'
#
loop_
_entity.id
_entity.type
_entity.pdbx_description
1 polymer ?
#
loop_
_entity_poly.entity_id
_entity_poly.type
_entity_poly.pdbx_seq_one_letter_code
_entity_poly.pdbx_strand_id
1 'polypeptide(L)'
;MNRTNVRGKIVVCELNGGRVRSGELVKRAGGVAMVLVNNEDLANTTFAKAHVLPAAHVGYADGLKIKAYINSTTTRPTAKRGPNLASLGILNPDILGPGVNILAAWPTSVENNTNTKSTFNMVSGTSKACPHLSGVAALLKSEHPDWSPAATKSVIMTTADVVNPAHNPIEDETFLPANILATGAGHVNPAAASDPGLIYDIKPQDYVPYLCGLKYTSQQVDSIVNKKVNCSEVKSIPEAQLNYPSFALTFTDQPTNSQRYTRTVTNVGDPQSS
;
A
#
# COMPACT_ATOMS: atom_id res chain seq x y z
N MET A 1 10.98 -30.67 16.41
CA MET A 1 12.15 -31.01 15.56
C MET A 1 12.98 -32.06 16.28
N ASN A 2 13.41 -33.12 15.60
CA ASN A 2 14.39 -34.07 16.16
C ASN A 2 15.81 -33.52 15.99
N ARG A 3 16.62 -33.50 17.05
CA ARG A 3 17.94 -32.84 17.08
C ARG A 3 18.95 -33.47 16.13
N THR A 4 18.87 -34.79 15.90
CA THR A 4 19.80 -35.53 15.04
C THR A 4 19.76 -35.10 13.58
N ASN A 5 18.59 -34.75 13.05
CA ASN A 5 18.44 -34.45 11.62
C ASN A 5 18.80 -33.01 11.23
N VAL A 6 18.89 -32.10 12.20
CA VAL A 6 19.06 -30.64 12.01
C VAL A 6 20.49 -30.15 12.25
N ARG A 7 21.23 -30.77 13.17
CA ARG A 7 22.55 -30.28 13.59
C ARG A 7 23.52 -30.17 12.40
N GLY A 8 24.16 -29.01 12.26
CA GLY A 8 25.16 -28.74 11.21
C GLY A 8 24.60 -28.41 9.82
N LYS A 9 23.27 -28.36 9.63
CA LYS A 9 22.64 -28.16 8.32
C LYS A 9 22.01 -26.79 8.15
N ILE A 10 21.80 -26.39 6.88
CA ILE A 10 20.84 -25.37 6.50
C ILE A 10 19.44 -26.00 6.58
N VAL A 11 18.48 -25.34 7.23
CA VAL A 11 17.13 -25.88 7.41
C VAL A 11 16.13 -25.08 6.58
N VAL A 12 15.36 -25.77 5.73
CA VAL A 12 14.17 -25.17 5.10
C VAL A 12 13.03 -25.20 6.11
N CYS A 13 12.36 -24.08 6.34
CA CYS A 13 11.21 -23.95 7.23
C CYS A 13 10.08 -23.22 6.51
N GLU A 14 8.85 -23.70 6.65
CA GLU A 14 7.65 -22.95 6.26
C GLU A 14 7.31 -21.90 7.31
N LEU A 15 6.57 -20.86 6.92
CA LEU A 15 6.22 -19.76 7.82
C LEU A 15 5.03 -20.14 8.72
N ASN A 16 5.30 -21.00 9.70
CA ASN A 16 4.35 -21.28 10.78
C ASN A 16 4.66 -20.41 12.01
N GLY A 17 4.15 -19.18 11.99
CA GLY A 17 4.29 -18.21 13.08
C GLY A 17 5.39 -17.16 12.88
N GLY A 18 6.07 -16.77 13.97
CA GLY A 18 6.99 -15.63 13.99
C GLY A 18 8.33 -15.92 13.31
N ARG A 19 8.66 -15.17 12.25
CA ARG A 19 9.90 -15.28 11.43
C ARG A 19 11.17 -15.52 12.27
N VAL A 20 11.51 -14.59 13.16
CA VAL A 20 12.70 -14.66 14.03
C VAL A 20 12.67 -15.89 14.96
N ARG A 21 11.50 -16.23 15.51
CA ARG A 21 11.29 -17.39 16.40
C ARG A 21 11.56 -18.72 15.68
N SER A 22 11.26 -18.84 14.39
CA SER A 22 11.67 -20.01 13.59
C SER A 22 13.19 -20.14 13.53
N GLY A 23 13.90 -19.01 13.34
CA GLY A 23 15.37 -18.97 13.39
C GLY A 23 15.94 -19.35 14.76
N GLU A 24 15.30 -18.92 15.86
CA GLU A 24 15.67 -19.36 17.21
C GLU A 24 15.49 -20.87 17.41
N LEU A 25 14.40 -21.45 16.90
CA LEU A 25 14.16 -22.90 17.00
C LEU A 25 15.21 -23.70 16.21
N VAL A 26 15.57 -23.24 15.00
CA VAL A 26 16.67 -23.84 14.21
C VAL A 26 18.01 -23.71 14.94
N LYS A 27 18.32 -22.54 15.51
CA LYS A 27 19.56 -22.31 16.30
C LYS A 27 19.62 -23.21 17.54
N ARG A 28 18.53 -23.30 18.31
CA ARG A 28 18.40 -24.19 19.48
C ARG A 28 18.43 -25.69 19.13
N ALA A 29 18.17 -26.04 17.87
CA ALA A 29 18.33 -27.40 17.33
C ALA A 29 19.72 -27.66 16.70
N GLY A 30 20.61 -26.65 16.65
CA GLY A 30 21.97 -26.76 16.14
C GLY A 30 22.11 -26.63 14.62
N GLY A 31 21.09 -26.12 13.91
CA GLY A 31 21.20 -25.76 12.50
C GLY A 31 22.07 -24.51 12.30
N VAL A 32 22.81 -24.45 11.19
CA VAL A 32 23.80 -23.38 10.92
C VAL A 32 23.22 -22.19 10.14
N ALA A 33 22.15 -22.42 9.38
CA ALA A 33 21.41 -21.38 8.65
C ALA A 33 19.96 -21.82 8.41
N MET A 34 19.10 -20.91 7.96
CA MET A 34 17.70 -21.19 7.66
C MET A 34 17.24 -20.58 6.33
N VAL A 35 16.50 -21.36 5.53
CA VAL A 35 15.70 -20.83 4.42
C VAL A 35 14.25 -20.81 4.87
N LEU A 36 13.71 -19.62 5.13
CA LEU A 36 12.31 -19.44 5.48
C LEU A 36 11.50 -19.28 4.19
N VAL A 37 10.50 -20.13 4.01
CA VAL A 37 9.61 -20.16 2.85
C VAL A 37 8.26 -19.58 3.24
N ASN A 38 7.74 -18.64 2.46
CA ASN A 38 6.35 -18.17 2.60
C ASN A 38 5.34 -19.30 2.46
N ASN A 39 4.18 -19.12 3.10
CA ASN A 39 2.97 -19.89 2.78
C ASN A 39 2.32 -19.28 1.53
N GLU A 40 1.37 -19.99 0.92
CA GLU A 40 0.72 -19.55 -0.32
C GLU A 40 0.05 -18.17 -0.18
N ASP A 41 -0.60 -17.91 0.96
CA ASP A 41 -1.31 -16.65 1.28
C ASP A 41 -0.43 -15.38 1.26
N LEU A 42 0.90 -15.55 1.25
CA LEU A 42 1.88 -14.46 1.22
C LEU A 42 2.66 -14.41 -0.09
N ALA A 43 2.48 -15.41 -0.97
CA ALA A 43 3.15 -15.57 -2.25
C ALA A 43 4.62 -15.10 -2.23
N ASN A 44 5.05 -14.19 -3.09
CA ASN A 44 6.43 -13.69 -3.12
C ASN A 44 6.74 -12.50 -2.18
N THR A 45 5.84 -12.16 -1.24
CA THR A 45 6.06 -11.09 -0.25
C THR A 45 7.11 -11.46 0.81
N THR A 46 8.39 -11.15 0.53
CA THR A 46 9.48 -11.37 1.48
C THR A 46 9.63 -10.20 2.46
N PHE A 47 10.05 -10.49 3.69
CA PHE A 47 10.22 -9.53 4.77
C PHE A 47 11.62 -9.67 5.37
N ALA A 48 12.51 -8.77 5.00
CA ALA A 48 13.81 -8.66 5.62
C ALA A 48 13.65 -8.43 7.14
N LYS A 49 14.32 -9.28 7.92
CA LYS A 49 14.38 -9.21 9.38
C LYS A 49 15.77 -9.66 9.82
N ALA A 50 16.38 -8.90 10.73
CA ALA A 50 17.54 -9.37 11.47
C ALA A 50 17.19 -10.70 12.15
N HIS A 51 18.10 -11.65 12.07
CA HIS A 51 17.85 -13.04 12.42
C HIS A 51 19.00 -13.57 13.28
N VAL A 52 18.69 -14.47 14.22
CA VAL A 52 19.66 -14.98 15.20
C VAL A 52 20.72 -15.93 14.62
N LEU A 53 20.62 -16.27 13.34
CA LEU A 53 21.55 -17.05 12.52
C LEU A 53 21.41 -16.57 11.05
N PRO A 54 22.35 -16.91 10.14
CA PRO A 54 22.20 -16.61 8.72
C PRO A 54 20.87 -17.14 8.16
N ALA A 55 20.04 -16.26 7.61
CA ALA A 55 18.71 -16.63 7.14
C ALA A 55 18.35 -15.92 5.84
N ALA A 56 17.75 -16.66 4.90
CA ALA A 56 17.11 -16.12 3.71
C ALA A 56 15.60 -16.31 3.83
N HIS A 57 14.80 -15.27 3.54
CA HIS A 57 13.35 -15.39 3.41
C HIS A 57 13.01 -15.37 1.92
N VAL A 58 12.46 -16.46 1.40
CA VAL A 58 12.07 -16.62 -0.01
C VAL A 58 10.55 -16.63 -0.17
N GLY A 59 10.11 -16.22 -1.36
CA GLY A 59 8.70 -16.30 -1.76
C GLY A 59 8.19 -17.73 -1.90
N TYR A 60 6.86 -17.88 -2.00
CA TYR A 60 6.21 -19.18 -2.13
C TYR A 60 6.62 -19.88 -3.43
N ALA A 61 6.73 -19.17 -4.56
CA ALA A 61 7.09 -19.78 -5.84
C ALA A 61 8.53 -20.34 -5.82
N ASP A 62 9.49 -19.59 -5.28
CA ASP A 62 10.88 -20.04 -5.16
C ASP A 62 11.06 -21.06 -4.03
N GLY A 63 10.27 -20.94 -2.96
CA GLY A 63 10.13 -21.95 -1.94
C GLY A 63 9.55 -23.27 -2.45
N LEU A 64 8.63 -23.23 -3.42
CA LEU A 64 8.15 -24.42 -4.13
C LEU A 64 9.25 -25.01 -5.03
N LYS A 65 10.05 -24.20 -5.74
CA LYS A 65 11.23 -24.69 -6.48
C LYS A 65 12.22 -25.41 -5.55
N ILE A 66 12.50 -24.82 -4.39
CA ILE A 66 13.40 -25.39 -3.37
C ILE A 66 12.81 -26.68 -2.76
N LYS A 67 11.51 -26.71 -2.43
CA LYS A 67 10.82 -27.93 -1.95
C LYS A 67 10.74 -29.01 -3.03
N ALA A 68 10.53 -28.65 -4.30
CA ALA A 68 10.47 -29.57 -5.43
C ALA A 68 11.85 -30.16 -5.76
N TYR A 69 12.93 -29.38 -5.61
CA TYR A 69 14.30 -29.88 -5.63
C TYR A 69 14.59 -30.87 -4.48
N ILE A 70 13.90 -30.73 -3.34
CA ILE A 70 14.04 -31.62 -2.17
C ILE A 70 13.15 -32.88 -2.25
N ASN A 71 11.95 -32.80 -2.86
CA ASN A 71 10.92 -33.86 -2.79
C ASN A 71 10.34 -34.37 -4.14
N SER A 72 10.51 -33.63 -5.24
CA SER A 72 10.11 -33.98 -6.62
C SER A 72 8.75 -34.71 -6.82
N THR A 73 7.63 -34.11 -6.40
CA THR A 73 6.26 -34.37 -6.95
C THR A 73 5.29 -33.20 -6.60
N THR A 74 4.04 -33.20 -7.08
CA THR A 74 3.25 -32.02 -7.53
C THR A 74 1.86 -31.86 -6.82
N THR A 75 1.05 -30.76 -6.83
CA THR A 75 1.07 -29.32 -7.26
C THR A 75 -0.23 -28.59 -6.78
N ARG A 76 -0.42 -27.29 -7.11
CA ARG A 76 -1.70 -26.54 -7.37
C ARG A 76 -2.34 -25.66 -6.23
N PRO A 77 -3.19 -24.62 -6.54
CA PRO A 77 -2.85 -23.24 -6.10
C PRO A 77 -3.97 -22.18 -5.79
N THR A 78 -3.54 -20.96 -5.38
CA THR A 78 -4.11 -19.57 -5.54
C THR A 78 -5.35 -19.07 -4.76
N ALA A 79 -5.39 -17.75 -4.45
CA ALA A 79 -6.44 -17.01 -3.69
C ALA A 79 -6.70 -15.55 -4.20
N LYS A 80 -7.60 -14.78 -3.57
CA LYS A 80 -8.06 -13.41 -3.99
C LYS A 80 -8.19 -12.39 -2.83
N ARG A 81 -8.30 -11.08 -3.15
CA ARG A 81 -8.55 -9.93 -2.25
C ARG A 81 -9.81 -9.12 -2.65
N GLY A 82 -10.25 -8.14 -1.83
CA GLY A 82 -11.52 -7.38 -1.99
C GLY A 82 -11.46 -5.87 -1.66
N PRO A 83 -12.60 -5.15 -1.74
CA PRO A 83 -12.68 -3.67 -1.83
C PRO A 83 -12.83 -2.89 -0.51
N ASN A 84 -12.88 -1.55 -0.63
CA ASN A 84 -13.19 -0.60 0.45
C ASN A 84 -14.57 -0.85 1.09
N LEU A 85 -14.64 -0.94 2.41
CA LEU A 85 -15.89 -1.20 3.15
C LEU A 85 -16.51 0.06 3.81
N ALA A 86 -15.83 1.21 3.77
CA ALA A 86 -16.30 2.43 4.44
C ALA A 86 -17.03 3.41 3.51
N SER A 87 -16.71 3.39 2.21
CA SER A 87 -17.38 4.11 1.13
C SER A 87 -17.10 3.35 -0.16
N LEU A 88 -18.14 2.95 -0.90
CA LEU A 88 -18.01 2.18 -2.13
C LEU A 88 -17.88 3.08 -3.36
N GLY A 89 -18.25 4.36 -3.25
CA GLY A 89 -18.03 5.38 -4.28
C GLY A 89 -16.62 5.99 -4.31
N ILE A 90 -15.76 5.66 -3.35
CA ILE A 90 -14.37 6.13 -3.27
C ILE A 90 -13.39 4.96 -3.25
N LEU A 91 -12.48 4.95 -4.23
CA LEU A 91 -11.42 3.95 -4.39
C LEU A 91 -10.43 4.00 -3.20
N ASN A 92 -9.93 2.83 -2.79
CA ASN A 92 -8.92 2.68 -1.75
C ASN A 92 -8.14 1.37 -2.03
N PRO A 93 -6.79 1.35 -2.03
CA PRO A 93 -5.87 2.45 -1.80
C PRO A 93 -5.97 3.56 -2.84
N ASP A 94 -5.50 4.75 -2.50
CA ASP A 94 -5.37 5.88 -3.42
C ASP A 94 -4.13 5.75 -4.32
N ILE A 95 -3.01 5.31 -3.73
CA ILE A 95 -1.67 5.36 -4.34
C ILE A 95 -0.73 4.34 -3.65
N LEU A 96 0.21 3.77 -4.40
CA LEU A 96 1.33 2.97 -3.88
C LEU A 96 2.56 3.85 -3.58
N GLY A 97 3.33 3.46 -2.58
CA GLY A 97 4.67 3.99 -2.32
C GLY A 97 5.56 2.99 -1.59
N PRO A 98 6.88 3.24 -1.47
CA PRO A 98 7.85 2.27 -0.98
C PRO A 98 7.56 1.78 0.45
N GLY A 99 6.99 0.58 0.56
CA GLY A 99 6.52 0.00 1.82
C GLY A 99 7.20 -1.30 2.26
N VAL A 100 8.12 -1.86 1.47
CA VAL A 100 8.72 -3.19 1.72
C VAL A 100 10.24 -3.08 1.84
N ASN A 101 10.79 -3.72 2.88
CA ASN A 101 12.23 -3.80 3.16
C ASN A 101 12.91 -2.43 3.25
N ILE A 102 12.20 -1.44 3.81
CA ILE A 102 12.68 -0.07 3.99
C ILE A 102 13.68 -0.03 5.15
N LEU A 103 14.90 0.40 4.85
CA LEU A 103 15.93 0.72 5.84
C LEU A 103 15.67 2.11 6.42
N ALA A 104 15.59 2.23 7.74
CA ALA A 104 15.44 3.50 8.44
C ALA A 104 16.22 3.51 9.76
N ALA A 105 16.43 4.70 10.32
CA ALA A 105 17.02 4.85 11.66
C ALA A 105 16.19 4.11 12.72
N TRP A 106 16.88 3.59 13.75
CA TRP A 106 16.28 2.83 14.84
C TRP A 106 16.91 3.25 16.19
N PRO A 107 16.16 3.28 17.31
CA PRO A 107 16.69 3.79 18.59
C PRO A 107 17.76 2.89 19.23
N THR A 108 17.94 1.65 18.77
CA THR A 108 18.89 0.68 19.34
C THR A 108 19.53 -0.20 18.26
N SER A 109 20.64 -0.85 18.60
CA SER A 109 21.29 -1.83 17.73
C SER A 109 20.45 -3.10 17.61
N VAL A 110 20.00 -3.43 16.40
CA VAL A 110 19.20 -4.64 16.12
C VAL A 110 20.04 -5.92 16.30
N GLU A 111 21.36 -5.81 16.16
CA GLU A 111 22.34 -6.88 16.43
C GLU A 111 22.68 -7.01 17.93
N ASN A 112 22.08 -6.19 18.80
CA ASN A 112 22.41 -6.05 20.22
C ASN A 112 23.88 -5.66 20.50
N ASN A 113 24.57 -5.13 19.50
CA ASN A 113 25.93 -4.59 19.62
C ASN A 113 25.88 -3.16 20.17
N THR A 114 26.26 -2.97 21.44
CA THR A 114 26.25 -1.67 22.13
C THR A 114 27.34 -0.69 21.67
N ASN A 115 28.32 -1.15 20.88
CA ASN A 115 29.44 -0.33 20.41
C ASN A 115 29.22 0.29 19.02
N THR A 116 28.05 0.09 18.38
CA THR A 116 27.73 0.78 17.12
C THR A 116 27.26 2.22 17.36
N LYS A 117 27.76 3.15 16.56
CA LYS A 117 27.28 4.54 16.50
C LYS A 117 26.16 4.75 15.46
N SER A 118 25.83 3.71 14.71
CA SER A 118 24.90 3.76 13.57
C SER A 118 23.83 2.69 13.74
N THR A 119 22.66 3.08 14.24
CA THR A 119 21.54 2.18 14.55
C THR A 119 20.45 2.29 13.49
N PHE A 120 20.35 1.28 12.63
CA PHE A 120 19.37 1.18 11.54
C PHE A 120 18.62 -0.16 11.61
N ASN A 121 17.40 -0.19 11.08
CA ASN A 121 16.57 -1.40 11.01
C ASN A 121 15.83 -1.46 9.66
N MET A 122 15.66 -2.68 9.14
CA MET A 122 14.93 -2.93 7.90
C MET A 122 13.54 -3.47 8.21
N VAL A 123 12.50 -2.76 7.74
CA VAL A 123 11.11 -3.01 8.12
C VAL A 123 10.16 -2.76 6.95
N SER A 124 9.02 -3.47 6.95
CA SER A 124 7.98 -3.40 5.92
C SER A 124 6.62 -3.09 6.54
N GLY A 125 5.74 -2.48 5.77
CA GLY A 125 4.33 -2.19 6.10
C GLY A 125 3.85 -0.90 5.43
N THR A 126 2.54 -0.68 5.40
CA THR A 126 1.94 0.60 4.94
C THR A 126 2.43 1.79 5.78
N SER A 127 2.78 1.57 7.05
CA SER A 127 3.49 2.52 7.94
C SER A 127 4.92 2.88 7.50
N LYS A 128 5.38 2.38 6.34
CA LYS A 128 6.64 2.75 5.66
C LYS A 128 6.41 3.36 4.28
N ALA A 129 5.35 2.96 3.58
CA ALA A 129 4.86 3.71 2.41
C ALA A 129 4.35 5.11 2.79
N CYS A 130 3.59 5.22 3.89
CA CYS A 130 3.02 6.47 4.40
C CYS A 130 4.06 7.60 4.56
N PRO A 131 5.18 7.45 5.30
CA PRO A 131 6.17 8.53 5.43
C PRO A 131 6.89 8.89 4.11
N HIS A 132 7.01 7.98 3.13
CA HIS A 132 7.48 8.36 1.79
C HIS A 132 6.47 9.28 1.09
N LEU A 133 5.19 8.90 1.09
CA LEU A 133 4.10 9.70 0.52
C LEU A 133 3.93 11.06 1.24
N SER A 134 4.12 11.09 2.57
CA SER A 134 4.16 12.34 3.35
C SER A 134 5.35 13.22 2.98
N GLY A 135 6.52 12.63 2.70
CA GLY A 135 7.70 13.35 2.21
C GLY A 135 7.48 13.95 0.83
N VAL A 136 6.89 13.19 -0.10
CA VAL A 136 6.52 13.68 -1.44
C VAL A 136 5.50 14.82 -1.33
N ALA A 137 4.43 14.65 -0.54
CA ALA A 137 3.44 15.71 -0.31
C ALA A 137 4.05 16.97 0.34
N ALA A 138 5.03 16.83 1.24
CA ALA A 138 5.74 17.96 1.85
C ALA A 138 6.66 18.69 0.85
N LEU A 139 7.33 17.98 -0.05
CA LEU A 139 8.13 18.58 -1.13
C LEU A 139 7.25 19.35 -2.10
N LEU A 140 6.19 18.72 -2.61
CA LEU A 140 5.20 19.36 -3.50
C LEU A 140 4.56 20.59 -2.84
N LYS A 141 4.28 20.53 -1.53
CA LYS A 141 3.74 21.66 -0.78
C LYS A 141 4.77 22.77 -0.49
N SER A 142 6.06 22.48 -0.60
CA SER A 142 7.14 23.48 -0.54
C SER A 142 7.40 24.15 -1.89
N GLU A 143 7.11 23.44 -2.99
CA GLU A 143 7.23 23.93 -4.37
C GLU A 143 6.00 24.73 -4.81
N HIS A 144 4.81 24.29 -4.36
CA HIS A 144 3.50 24.91 -4.61
C HIS A 144 2.80 25.29 -3.28
N PRO A 145 3.17 26.42 -2.65
CA PRO A 145 2.70 26.78 -1.30
C PRO A 145 1.22 27.19 -1.22
N ASP A 146 0.54 27.36 -2.35
CA ASP A 146 -0.89 27.67 -2.46
C ASP A 146 -1.77 26.41 -2.53
N TRP A 147 -1.29 25.31 -3.16
CA TRP A 147 -2.06 24.08 -3.39
C TRP A 147 -2.76 23.54 -2.14
N SER A 148 -4.04 23.21 -2.25
CA SER A 148 -4.77 22.58 -1.14
C SER A 148 -4.23 21.15 -0.84
N PRO A 149 -4.55 20.56 0.33
CA PRO A 149 -4.27 19.15 0.58
C PRO A 149 -4.96 18.21 -0.43
N ALA A 150 -6.10 18.60 -1.00
CA ALA A 150 -6.78 17.86 -2.04
C ALA A 150 -6.10 18.01 -3.41
N ALA A 151 -5.60 19.21 -3.75
CA ALA A 151 -4.76 19.43 -4.93
C ALA A 151 -3.45 18.61 -4.85
N THR A 152 -2.75 18.68 -3.72
CA THR A 152 -1.52 17.89 -3.47
C THR A 152 -1.80 16.38 -3.52
N LYS A 153 -2.98 15.94 -3.08
CA LYS A 153 -3.42 14.54 -3.26
C LYS A 153 -3.73 14.21 -4.72
N SER A 154 -4.39 15.11 -5.43
CA SER A 154 -4.74 14.95 -6.85
C SER A 154 -3.51 14.65 -7.67
N VAL A 155 -2.48 15.50 -7.60
CA VAL A 155 -1.27 15.35 -8.45
C VAL A 155 -0.57 14.02 -8.19
N ILE A 156 -0.37 13.65 -6.92
CA ILE A 156 0.22 12.37 -6.50
C ILE A 156 -0.53 11.16 -7.10
N MET A 157 -1.85 11.28 -7.32
CA MET A 157 -2.67 10.25 -7.94
C MET A 157 -2.68 10.34 -9.48
N THR A 158 -2.90 11.52 -10.05
CA THR A 158 -3.07 11.69 -11.51
C THR A 158 -1.78 11.55 -12.30
N THR A 159 -0.63 11.72 -11.67
CA THR A 159 0.71 11.55 -12.28
C THR A 159 1.40 10.26 -11.86
N ALA A 160 0.66 9.29 -11.32
CA ALA A 160 1.20 8.03 -10.84
C ALA A 160 1.63 7.09 -11.99
N ASP A 161 2.73 6.36 -11.79
CA ASP A 161 3.17 5.34 -12.73
C ASP A 161 2.21 4.13 -12.65
N VAL A 162 1.47 3.86 -13.73
CA VAL A 162 0.56 2.70 -13.85
C VAL A 162 1.27 1.40 -14.29
N VAL A 163 2.56 1.50 -14.61
CA VAL A 163 3.43 0.40 -15.04
C VAL A 163 4.67 0.30 -14.15
N ASN A 164 5.30 -0.87 -14.13
CA ASN A 164 6.61 -1.05 -13.51
C ASN A 164 7.74 -0.52 -14.44
N PRO A 165 9.00 -0.42 -13.97
CA PRO A 165 10.11 0.10 -14.80
C PRO A 165 10.42 -0.71 -16.08
N ALA A 166 9.92 -1.94 -16.21
CA ALA A 166 10.00 -2.73 -17.44
C ALA A 166 8.83 -2.45 -18.41
N HIS A 167 8.01 -1.42 -18.13
CA HIS A 167 6.81 -1.00 -18.87
C HIS A 167 5.68 -2.04 -18.93
N ASN A 168 5.76 -3.09 -18.09
CA ASN A 168 4.66 -4.02 -17.87
C ASN A 168 3.69 -3.46 -16.82
N PRO A 169 2.42 -3.90 -16.78
CA PRO A 169 1.50 -3.58 -15.68
C PRO A 169 2.14 -3.85 -14.31
N ILE A 170 1.79 -3.04 -13.30
CA ILE A 170 2.21 -3.33 -11.92
C ILE A 170 1.68 -4.70 -11.51
N GLU A 171 2.54 -5.54 -10.94
CA GLU A 171 2.21 -6.89 -10.51
C GLU A 171 1.91 -6.93 -9.00
N ASP A 172 1.04 -7.84 -8.58
CA ASP A 172 0.83 -8.19 -7.17
C ASP A 172 1.86 -9.23 -6.68
N GLU A 173 1.77 -9.63 -5.41
CA GLU A 173 2.71 -10.60 -4.84
C GLU A 173 2.69 -12.00 -5.49
N THR A 174 1.73 -12.29 -6.38
CA THR A 174 1.59 -13.54 -7.12
C THR A 174 2.20 -13.50 -8.52
N PHE A 175 2.78 -12.36 -8.93
CA PHE A 175 3.20 -12.04 -10.31
C PHE A 175 2.05 -12.03 -11.32
N LEU A 176 0.84 -11.67 -10.87
CA LEU A 176 -0.28 -11.35 -11.74
C LEU A 176 -0.49 -9.83 -11.78
N PRO A 177 -1.02 -9.25 -12.87
CA PRO A 177 -1.34 -7.82 -12.94
C PRO A 177 -2.24 -7.39 -11.77
N ALA A 178 -1.72 -6.49 -10.94
CA ALA A 178 -2.41 -5.96 -9.79
C ALA A 178 -3.63 -5.16 -10.25
N ASN A 179 -4.79 -5.45 -9.65
CA ASN A 179 -6.02 -4.72 -9.96
C ASN A 179 -6.08 -3.38 -9.20
N ILE A 180 -7.03 -2.52 -9.58
CA ILE A 180 -7.18 -1.17 -9.05
C ILE A 180 -7.39 -1.10 -7.51
N LEU A 181 -7.92 -2.17 -6.90
CA LEU A 181 -8.09 -2.29 -5.43
C LEU A 181 -6.79 -2.68 -4.70
N ALA A 182 -5.71 -2.93 -5.44
CA ALA A 182 -4.37 -3.14 -4.92
C ALA A 182 -3.43 -1.95 -5.25
N THR A 183 -3.55 -1.37 -6.45
CA THR A 183 -2.68 -0.26 -6.91
C THR A 183 -3.17 1.13 -6.53
N GLY A 184 -4.49 1.33 -6.37
CA GLY A 184 -5.05 2.67 -6.50
C GLY A 184 -4.72 3.25 -7.86
N ALA A 185 -4.33 4.52 -7.91
CA ALA A 185 -3.94 5.20 -9.14
C ALA A 185 -2.62 4.71 -9.76
N GLY A 186 -1.73 4.06 -9.00
CA GLY A 186 -0.42 3.59 -9.49
C GLY A 186 0.68 3.68 -8.42
N HIS A 187 1.94 3.69 -8.83
CA HIS A 187 3.07 4.02 -7.96
C HIS A 187 3.35 5.53 -7.98
N VAL A 188 3.65 6.12 -6.82
CA VAL A 188 4.00 7.54 -6.73
C VAL A 188 5.22 7.88 -7.61
N ASN A 189 5.06 8.88 -8.48
CA ASN A 189 6.11 9.48 -9.29
C ASN A 189 6.27 10.95 -8.85
N PRO A 190 7.25 11.28 -7.98
CA PRO A 190 7.39 12.63 -7.44
C PRO A 190 7.77 13.68 -8.50
N ALA A 191 8.51 13.28 -9.55
CA ALA A 191 8.96 14.20 -10.59
C ALA A 191 7.83 14.60 -11.54
N ALA A 192 6.96 13.65 -11.90
CA ALA A 192 5.75 13.96 -12.67
C ALA A 192 4.73 14.77 -11.84
N ALA A 193 4.71 14.60 -10.52
CA ALA A 193 3.77 15.31 -9.64
C ALA A 193 4.10 16.81 -9.45
N SER A 194 5.33 17.25 -9.76
CA SER A 194 5.74 18.66 -9.74
C SER A 194 5.06 19.51 -10.80
N ASP A 195 4.87 18.97 -12.02
CA ASP A 195 4.15 19.64 -13.11
C ASP A 195 3.04 18.72 -13.66
N PRO A 196 1.85 18.75 -13.04
CA PRO A 196 0.75 17.83 -13.35
C PRO A 196 -0.14 18.31 -14.50
N GLY A 197 0.00 19.57 -14.94
CA GLY A 197 -0.96 20.30 -15.77
C GLY A 197 -2.33 20.56 -15.09
N LEU A 198 -3.04 19.51 -14.66
CA LEU A 198 -4.42 19.58 -14.15
C LEU A 198 -4.57 19.02 -12.72
N ILE A 199 -5.41 19.66 -11.91
CA ILE A 199 -5.78 19.18 -10.56
C ILE A 199 -7.30 19.01 -10.36
N TYR A 200 -7.67 18.02 -9.55
CA TYR A 200 -8.99 17.86 -8.96
C TYR A 200 -8.99 18.44 -7.53
N ASP A 201 -9.21 19.74 -7.39
CA ASP A 201 -9.29 20.38 -6.07
C ASP A 201 -10.62 20.09 -5.35
N ILE A 202 -10.57 20.05 -4.01
CA ILE A 202 -11.72 19.86 -3.11
C ILE A 202 -11.52 20.79 -1.91
N LYS A 203 -12.46 21.71 -1.70
CA LYS A 203 -12.38 22.70 -0.61
C LYS A 203 -13.06 22.12 0.66
N PRO A 204 -12.71 22.59 1.88
CA PRO A 204 -13.25 22.04 3.11
C PRO A 204 -14.78 21.97 3.17
N GLN A 205 -15.48 22.96 2.61
CA GLN A 205 -16.94 22.98 2.52
C GLN A 205 -17.53 21.93 1.56
N ASP A 206 -16.78 21.46 0.55
CA ASP A 206 -17.27 20.52 -0.46
C ASP A 206 -17.39 19.09 0.10
N TYR A 207 -16.68 18.80 1.21
CA TYR A 207 -16.86 17.57 1.99
C TYR A 207 -18.18 17.55 2.77
N VAL A 208 -18.80 18.70 3.08
CA VAL A 208 -20.05 18.75 3.86
C VAL A 208 -21.21 18.03 3.15
N PRO A 209 -21.56 18.33 1.88
CA PRO A 209 -22.63 17.60 1.18
C PRO A 209 -22.28 16.13 0.92
N TYR A 210 -21.00 15.77 0.84
CA TYR A 210 -20.54 14.38 0.75
C TYR A 210 -20.76 13.62 2.07
N LEU A 211 -20.40 14.21 3.21
CA LEU A 211 -20.62 13.62 4.55
C LEU A 211 -22.11 13.47 4.86
N CYS A 212 -22.94 14.47 4.51
CA CYS A 212 -24.39 14.33 4.59
C CYS A 212 -24.93 13.27 3.61
N GLY A 213 -24.28 13.08 2.46
CA GLY A 213 -24.61 12.05 1.46
C GLY A 213 -24.33 10.62 1.94
N LEU A 214 -23.26 10.43 2.71
CA LEU A 214 -22.96 9.20 3.46
C LEU A 214 -23.96 8.88 4.60
N LYS A 215 -25.00 9.71 4.77
CA LYS A 215 -26.04 9.61 5.83
C LYS A 215 -25.51 9.76 7.25
N TYR A 216 -24.37 10.43 7.44
CA TYR A 216 -23.97 10.90 8.77
C TYR A 216 -25.01 11.90 9.30
N THR A 217 -25.26 11.87 10.61
CA THR A 217 -26.15 12.84 11.26
C THR A 217 -25.47 14.21 11.34
N SER A 218 -26.26 15.28 11.42
CA SER A 218 -25.74 16.65 11.62
C SER A 218 -24.73 16.74 12.78
N GLN A 219 -24.93 16.00 13.89
CA GLN A 219 -24.00 15.97 15.02
C GLN A 219 -22.67 15.24 14.72
N GLN A 220 -22.70 14.22 13.85
CA GLN A 220 -21.48 13.56 13.37
C GLN A 220 -20.71 14.47 12.43
N VAL A 221 -21.39 15.13 11.48
CA VAL A 221 -20.76 16.09 10.57
C VAL A 221 -20.21 17.29 11.32
N ASP A 222 -20.97 17.87 12.27
CA ASP A 222 -20.52 18.92 13.21
C ASP A 222 -19.15 18.59 13.83
N SER A 223 -19.00 17.35 14.29
CA SER A 223 -17.81 16.85 14.98
C SER A 223 -16.63 16.60 14.04
N ILE A 224 -16.90 16.28 12.77
CA ILE A 224 -15.87 16.05 11.73
C ILE A 224 -15.34 17.38 11.18
N VAL A 225 -16.23 18.35 10.89
CA VAL A 225 -15.83 19.64 10.27
C VAL A 225 -15.62 20.77 11.29
N ASN A 226 -15.79 20.48 12.59
CA ASN A 226 -15.66 21.42 13.72
C ASN A 226 -16.46 22.74 13.54
N LYS A 227 -17.65 22.64 12.93
CA LYS A 227 -18.55 23.76 12.63
C LYS A 227 -19.98 23.25 12.56
N LYS A 228 -20.95 24.06 13.00
CA LYS A 228 -22.37 23.72 12.87
C LYS A 228 -22.82 23.54 11.41
N VAL A 229 -23.45 22.40 11.15
CA VAL A 229 -24.03 21.97 9.87
C VAL A 229 -25.43 21.41 10.12
N ASN A 230 -26.40 21.74 9.25
CA ASN A 230 -27.66 21.00 9.19
C ASN A 230 -27.74 20.20 7.89
N CYS A 231 -27.59 18.87 7.96
CA CYS A 231 -27.69 18.00 6.78
C CYS A 231 -29.10 17.95 6.16
N SER A 232 -30.13 18.48 6.83
CA SER A 232 -31.47 18.67 6.24
C SER A 232 -31.58 19.92 5.36
N GLU A 233 -30.68 20.89 5.51
CA GLU A 233 -30.62 22.13 4.72
C GLU A 233 -29.53 22.05 3.63
N VAL A 234 -28.49 21.24 3.83
CA VAL A 234 -27.44 20.99 2.83
C VAL A 234 -27.94 20.02 1.77
N LYS A 235 -27.89 20.42 0.50
CA LYS A 235 -28.09 19.52 -0.64
C LYS A 235 -26.95 18.49 -0.71
N SER A 236 -27.19 17.29 -0.20
CA SER A 236 -26.24 16.18 -0.22
C SER A 236 -25.92 15.69 -1.63
N ILE A 237 -24.78 15.00 -1.78
CA ILE A 237 -24.32 14.40 -3.04
C ILE A 237 -24.00 12.91 -2.87
N PRO A 238 -24.14 12.07 -3.92
CA PRO A 238 -23.64 10.70 -3.90
C PRO A 238 -22.14 10.62 -3.64
N GLU A 239 -21.66 9.52 -3.05
CA GLU A 239 -20.25 9.30 -2.69
C GLU A 239 -19.28 9.62 -3.85
N ALA A 240 -19.49 8.97 -5.00
CA ALA A 240 -18.66 9.13 -6.20
C ALA A 240 -18.88 10.47 -6.95
N GLN A 241 -19.74 11.36 -6.45
CA GLN A 241 -19.94 12.72 -6.97
C GLN A 241 -19.07 13.77 -6.22
N LEU A 242 -18.32 13.39 -5.20
CA LEU A 242 -17.20 14.20 -4.71
C LEU A 242 -16.19 14.44 -5.85
N ASN A 243 -15.51 15.60 -5.89
CA ASN A 243 -14.55 15.94 -6.96
C ASN A 243 -13.20 15.21 -6.81
N TYR A 244 -13.25 13.88 -6.74
CA TYR A 244 -12.13 13.03 -6.42
C TYR A 244 -11.37 12.59 -7.68
N PRO A 245 -10.04 12.46 -7.66
CA PRO A 245 -9.20 12.01 -8.79
C PRO A 245 -9.33 10.51 -9.12
N SER A 246 -10.50 9.91 -8.87
CA SER A 246 -10.84 8.55 -9.30
C SER A 246 -12.35 8.41 -9.49
N PHE A 247 -12.77 7.33 -10.15
CA PHE A 247 -14.17 6.90 -10.21
C PHE A 247 -14.27 5.46 -9.68
N ALA A 248 -15.15 5.25 -8.70
CA ALA A 248 -15.60 3.92 -8.31
C ALA A 248 -17.09 3.81 -8.58
N LEU A 249 -17.50 2.70 -9.20
CA LEU A 249 -18.87 2.43 -9.64
C LEU A 249 -19.27 1.06 -9.12
N THR A 250 -20.29 1.02 -8.27
CA THR A 250 -20.89 -0.24 -7.81
C THR A 250 -22.16 -0.50 -8.59
N PHE A 251 -22.22 -1.66 -9.25
CA PHE A 251 -23.42 -2.17 -9.90
C PHE A 251 -23.93 -3.36 -9.07
N THR A 252 -25.21 -3.34 -8.72
CA THR A 252 -25.95 -4.55 -8.35
C THR A 252 -26.35 -5.31 -9.62
N ASP A 253 -26.91 -6.51 -9.51
CA ASP A 253 -27.19 -7.45 -10.63
C ASP A 253 -28.28 -6.99 -11.64
N GLN A 254 -28.56 -5.69 -11.71
CA GLN A 254 -29.43 -5.03 -12.69
C GLN A 254 -28.56 -4.29 -13.73
N PRO A 255 -28.30 -4.90 -14.90
CA PRO A 255 -27.26 -4.45 -15.86
C PRO A 255 -27.60 -3.17 -16.65
N THR A 256 -28.69 -2.48 -16.32
CA THR A 256 -29.25 -1.35 -17.08
C THR A 256 -29.05 0.02 -16.43
N ASN A 257 -28.54 0.08 -15.19
CA ASN A 257 -28.40 1.34 -14.45
C ASN A 257 -27.14 2.12 -14.85
N SER A 258 -27.25 2.98 -15.86
CA SER A 258 -26.22 3.97 -16.19
C SER A 258 -26.06 5.00 -15.06
N GLN A 259 -24.83 5.20 -14.58
CA GLN A 259 -24.49 6.19 -13.55
C GLN A 259 -23.59 7.26 -14.17
N ARG A 260 -23.83 8.54 -13.88
CA ARG A 260 -23.04 9.66 -14.40
C ARG A 260 -22.65 10.61 -13.27
N TYR A 261 -21.35 10.86 -13.14
CA TYR A 261 -20.80 11.82 -12.19
C TYR A 261 -20.00 12.91 -12.90
N THR A 262 -20.13 14.14 -12.43
CA THR A 262 -19.35 15.28 -12.90
C THR A 262 -18.02 15.37 -12.14
N ARG A 263 -17.00 15.95 -12.77
CA ARG A 263 -15.76 16.44 -12.15
C ARG A 263 -15.46 17.85 -12.63
N THR A 264 -14.67 18.58 -11.85
CA THR A 264 -14.09 19.87 -12.20
C THR A 264 -12.58 19.73 -12.11
N VAL A 265 -11.88 20.09 -13.18
CA VAL A 265 -10.41 20.18 -13.19
C VAL A 265 -9.98 21.65 -13.29
N THR A 266 -8.87 21.98 -12.64
CA THR A 266 -8.25 23.31 -12.69
C THR A 266 -6.88 23.19 -13.35
N ASN A 267 -6.57 24.08 -14.30
CA ASN A 267 -5.21 24.18 -14.86
C ASN A 267 -4.27 24.83 -13.83
N VAL A 268 -3.11 24.22 -13.62
CA VAL A 268 -2.00 24.74 -12.81
C VAL A 268 -0.68 24.80 -13.57
N GLY A 269 -0.63 24.26 -14.80
CA GLY A 269 0.47 24.51 -15.73
C GLY A 269 0.42 25.92 -16.32
N ASP A 270 1.46 26.30 -17.05
CA ASP A 270 1.60 27.65 -17.60
C ASP A 270 0.38 28.08 -18.46
N PRO A 271 -0.01 29.37 -18.45
CA PRO A 271 -1.26 29.82 -19.10
C PRO A 271 -1.35 29.66 -20.63
N GLN A 272 -0.28 29.23 -21.32
CA GLN A 272 -0.30 28.93 -22.76
C GLN A 272 0.60 27.75 -23.13
N SER A 273 -0.03 26.65 -23.56
CA SER A 273 0.56 25.77 -24.58
C SER A 273 0.12 26.28 -25.96
N SER A 274 1.07 26.40 -26.90
CA SER A 274 0.80 26.70 -28.32
C SER A 274 0.68 25.41 -29.15
#